data_AF-A0AAV3PZ53-F1
#
_entry.id   AF-A0AAV3PZ53-F1
#
_cell.length_a   1.000
_cell.length_b   1.000
_cell.length_c   1.000
_cell.angle_alpha   90.00
_cell.angle_beta   90.00
_cell.angle_gamma   90.00
#
_symmetry.space_group_name_H-M   'P 1'
#
loop_
_entity.id
_entity.type
_entity.pdbx_description
1 polymer ?
#
loop_
_entity_poly.entity_id
_entity_poly.type
_entity_poly.pdbx_seq_one_letter_code
_entity_poly.pdbx_strand_id
1 'polypeptide(L)'
;MCLIFQKPQTSGVLLADFDTSFTNSFYHSHLDDLSNINSSAIVVAASLVARTLYILSSGKTDVDASGLTAININASLVDELLGCLLNCEPGLQCNLVKHYISPSTTCPSHYAGVISGEPSTDPYLGYVLDVPRFVWNFLADKTSRPTKDMSLSCPKNCIGPNQVCIRLETDGKGACVSSSTRYIPAYSTRLKYESESETWKVLPYNSSDSMGQVDPIWTESNWNTIGLRVYTRQSTTYDRLILVLGIVVTLTAYLVMVIARTFIAKALKQD
;
A
#
# COMPACT_ATOMS: atom_id res chain seq x y z
N MET A 1 -4.62 -9.29 -20.51
CA MET A 1 -3.79 -10.11 -21.42
C MET A 1 -3.52 -11.52 -20.88
N CYS A 2 -3.13 -11.67 -19.59
CA CYS A 2 -2.80 -12.98 -19.00
C CYS A 2 -3.88 -14.06 -19.19
N LEU A 3 -5.16 -13.72 -19.01
CA LEU A 3 -6.28 -14.66 -19.21
C LEU A 3 -6.40 -15.17 -20.64
N ILE A 4 -6.15 -14.31 -21.64
CA ILE A 4 -6.24 -14.69 -23.06
C ILE A 4 -5.12 -15.66 -23.43
N PHE A 5 -3.91 -15.45 -22.89
CA PHE A 5 -2.81 -16.39 -23.11
C PHE A 5 -3.07 -17.78 -22.53
N GLN A 6 -3.70 -17.86 -21.35
CA GLN A 6 -4.00 -19.15 -20.74
C GLN A 6 -5.26 -19.80 -21.32
N LYS A 7 -6.26 -18.98 -21.71
CA LYS A 7 -7.54 -19.43 -22.27
C LYS A 7 -7.94 -18.56 -23.46
N PRO A 8 -7.36 -18.81 -24.66
CA PRO A 8 -7.57 -17.95 -25.83
C PRO A 8 -9.00 -17.95 -26.36
N GLN A 9 -9.79 -18.97 -26.00
CA GLN A 9 -11.21 -19.07 -26.36
C GLN A 9 -12.13 -18.22 -25.47
N THR A 10 -11.59 -17.51 -24.48
CA THR A 10 -12.36 -16.63 -23.60
C THR A 10 -12.63 -15.31 -24.30
N SER A 11 -13.91 -15.01 -24.57
CA SER A 11 -14.30 -13.67 -25.03
C SER A 11 -13.94 -12.62 -23.99
N GLY A 12 -13.19 -11.60 -24.39
CA GLY A 12 -12.79 -10.49 -23.54
C GLY A 12 -13.00 -9.16 -24.25
N VAL A 13 -13.34 -8.13 -23.48
CA VAL A 13 -13.48 -6.75 -23.95
C VAL A 13 -12.56 -5.87 -23.10
N LEU A 14 -11.76 -5.04 -23.75
CA LEU A 14 -10.97 -4.00 -23.10
C LEU A 14 -11.66 -2.65 -23.34
N LEU A 15 -12.01 -1.96 -22.26
CA LEU A 15 -12.45 -0.57 -22.31
C LEU A 15 -11.26 0.31 -21.97
N ALA A 16 -10.89 1.19 -22.90
CA ALA A 16 -9.79 2.14 -22.76
C ALA A 16 -10.24 3.52 -23.23
N ASP A 17 -9.56 4.56 -22.78
CA ASP A 17 -9.74 5.95 -23.20
C ASP A 17 -8.87 6.33 -24.42
N PHE A 18 -8.17 5.34 -25.00
CA PHE A 18 -7.31 5.50 -26.16
C PHE A 18 -7.42 4.32 -27.13
N ASP A 19 -7.04 4.56 -28.40
CA ASP A 19 -7.04 3.53 -29.45
C ASP A 19 -5.67 2.86 -29.63
N THR A 20 -4.61 3.67 -29.79
CA THR A 20 -3.26 3.18 -30.16
C THR A 20 -2.17 3.55 -29.17
N SER A 21 -2.24 4.73 -28.56
CA SER A 21 -1.26 5.22 -27.58
C SER A 21 -1.97 5.89 -26.41
N PHE A 22 -1.44 5.76 -25.20
CA PHE A 22 -2.02 6.39 -24.01
C PHE A 22 -2.24 7.90 -24.22
N THR A 23 -3.45 8.36 -23.91
CA THR A 23 -3.78 9.79 -23.89
C THR A 23 -3.14 10.49 -22.68
N ASN A 24 -2.90 9.75 -21.59
CA ASN A 24 -2.25 10.27 -20.38
C ASN A 24 -0.76 10.58 -20.63
N SER A 25 -0.40 11.86 -20.56
CA SER A 25 0.98 12.35 -20.72
C SER A 25 1.88 12.11 -19.50
N PHE A 26 1.30 11.77 -18.35
CA PHE A 26 1.98 11.61 -17.07
C PHE A 26 1.93 10.17 -16.55
N TYR A 27 1.66 9.18 -17.41
CA TYR A 27 1.51 7.77 -17.02
C TYR A 27 2.55 7.28 -15.98
N HIS A 28 2.08 6.88 -14.80
CA HIS A 28 2.90 6.44 -13.64
C HIS A 28 3.93 7.47 -13.11
N SER A 29 3.71 8.76 -13.37
CA SER A 29 4.51 9.85 -12.80
C SER A 29 3.87 10.42 -11.54
N HIS A 30 4.65 11.15 -10.76
CA HIS A 30 4.17 11.96 -9.63
C HIS A 30 3.24 13.11 -10.05
N LEU A 31 3.20 13.44 -11.35
CA LEU A 31 2.31 14.42 -11.95
C LEU A 31 0.98 13.78 -12.44
N ASP A 32 0.82 12.47 -12.29
CA ASP A 32 -0.43 11.76 -12.61
C ASP A 32 -1.42 11.91 -11.46
N ASP A 33 -2.00 13.11 -11.36
CA ASP A 33 -2.86 13.50 -10.24
C ASP A 33 -4.31 13.78 -10.68
N LEU A 34 -5.14 14.17 -9.71
CA LEU A 34 -6.56 14.45 -9.92
C LEU A 34 -6.83 15.52 -11.01
N SER A 35 -5.89 16.44 -11.25
CA SER A 35 -6.06 17.49 -12.28
C SER A 35 -6.13 16.93 -13.71
N ASN A 36 -5.62 15.71 -13.91
CA ASN A 36 -5.62 15.00 -15.18
C ASN A 36 -6.87 14.14 -15.41
N ILE A 37 -7.82 14.13 -14.46
CA ILE A 37 -8.97 13.23 -14.46
C ILE A 37 -10.30 13.98 -14.63
N ASN A 38 -11.16 13.48 -15.52
CA ASN A 38 -12.52 13.99 -15.70
C ASN A 38 -13.54 13.12 -14.95
N SER A 39 -14.08 13.62 -13.84
CA SER A 39 -15.03 12.85 -13.01
C SER A 39 -16.35 12.53 -13.71
N SER A 40 -16.85 13.42 -14.56
CA SER A 40 -18.07 13.20 -15.33
C SER A 40 -17.92 12.04 -16.33
N ALA A 41 -16.75 11.91 -16.95
CA ALA A 41 -16.44 10.79 -17.83
C ALA A 41 -16.46 9.45 -17.08
N ILE A 42 -15.95 9.43 -15.84
CA ILE A 42 -15.97 8.24 -14.97
C ILE A 42 -17.41 7.85 -14.61
N VAL A 43 -18.29 8.81 -14.31
CA VAL A 43 -19.71 8.54 -14.04
C VAL A 43 -20.38 7.86 -15.23
N VAL A 44 -20.15 8.38 -16.45
CA VAL A 44 -20.71 7.81 -17.68
C VAL A 44 -20.16 6.40 -17.94
N ALA A 45 -18.84 6.22 -17.81
CA ALA A 45 -18.20 4.92 -17.99
C ALA A 45 -18.72 3.89 -16.97
N ALA A 46 -18.85 4.27 -15.70
CA ALA A 46 -19.40 3.43 -14.65
C ALA A 46 -20.86 3.04 -14.94
N SER A 47 -21.67 3.99 -15.43
CA SER A 47 -23.07 3.70 -15.81
C SER A 47 -23.14 2.71 -16.97
N LEU A 48 -22.26 2.85 -17.97
CA LEU A 48 -22.19 1.93 -19.10
C LEU A 48 -21.80 0.52 -18.61
N VAL A 49 -20.71 0.41 -17.86
CA VAL A 49 -20.22 -0.88 -17.33
C VAL A 49 -21.28 -1.56 -16.46
N ALA A 50 -21.92 -0.83 -15.54
CA ALA A 50 -22.94 -1.39 -14.66
C ALA A 50 -24.14 -1.94 -15.44
N ARG A 51 -24.64 -1.19 -16.43
CA ARG A 51 -25.76 -1.62 -17.28
C ARG A 51 -25.38 -2.81 -18.17
N THR A 52 -24.18 -2.80 -18.75
CA THR A 52 -23.69 -3.93 -19.55
C THR A 52 -23.55 -5.20 -18.72
N LEU A 53 -22.99 -5.12 -17.51
CA LEU A 53 -22.91 -6.26 -16.59
C LEU A 53 -24.29 -6.77 -16.17
N TYR A 54 -25.25 -5.87 -15.95
CA TYR A 54 -26.64 -6.26 -15.68
C TYR A 54 -27.26 -7.03 -16.84
N ILE A 55 -27.10 -6.55 -18.08
CA ILE A 55 -27.57 -7.25 -19.29
C ILE A 55 -26.92 -8.63 -19.40
N LEU A 56 -25.59 -8.71 -19.30
CA LEU A 56 -24.84 -9.96 -19.43
C LEU A 56 -25.18 -10.98 -18.34
N SER A 57 -25.42 -10.54 -17.11
CA SER A 57 -25.78 -11.42 -16.00
C SER A 57 -27.24 -11.86 -16.03
N SER A 58 -28.13 -11.12 -16.70
CA SER A 58 -29.55 -11.45 -16.77
C SER A 58 -29.86 -12.72 -17.57
N GLY A 59 -28.97 -13.11 -18.51
CA GLY A 59 -29.14 -14.27 -19.38
C GLY A 59 -30.36 -14.19 -20.30
N LYS A 60 -31.03 -13.04 -20.39
CA LYS A 60 -32.25 -12.81 -21.18
C LYS A 60 -31.92 -11.96 -22.41
N THR A 61 -32.58 -12.25 -23.53
CA THR A 61 -32.49 -11.47 -24.76
C THR A 61 -33.22 -10.13 -24.64
N ASP A 62 -34.31 -10.09 -23.86
CA ASP A 62 -35.06 -8.88 -23.56
C ASP A 62 -34.79 -8.46 -22.11
N VAL A 63 -34.06 -7.36 -21.97
CA VAL A 63 -33.78 -6.74 -20.68
C VAL A 63 -34.83 -5.70 -20.39
N ASP A 64 -35.42 -5.77 -19.21
CA ASP A 64 -36.44 -4.81 -18.76
C ASP A 64 -35.84 -3.40 -18.72
N ALA A 65 -36.39 -2.51 -19.54
CA ALA A 65 -36.00 -1.11 -19.60
C ALA A 65 -36.12 -0.42 -18.23
N SER A 66 -37.09 -0.84 -17.40
CA SER A 66 -37.27 -0.29 -16.06
C SER A 66 -36.07 -0.59 -15.15
N GLY A 67 -35.55 -1.82 -15.20
CA GLY A 67 -34.35 -2.24 -14.47
C GLY A 67 -33.08 -1.49 -14.91
N LEU A 68 -32.94 -1.21 -16.20
CA LEU A 68 -31.82 -0.43 -16.73
C LEU A 68 -31.87 1.04 -16.29
N THR A 69 -33.06 1.64 -16.24
CA THR A 69 -33.24 3.02 -15.75
C THR A 69 -33.06 3.14 -14.25
N ALA A 70 -33.30 2.07 -13.48
CA ALA A 70 -33.07 2.05 -12.04
C ALA A 70 -31.57 2.04 -11.68
N ILE A 71 -30.70 1.59 -12.58
CA ILE A 71 -29.24 1.66 -12.39
C ILE A 71 -28.80 3.11 -12.59
N ASN A 72 -28.53 3.78 -11.47
CA ASN A 72 -28.04 5.14 -11.40
C ASN A 72 -26.74 5.21 -10.60
N ILE A 73 -25.75 5.90 -11.16
CA ILE A 73 -24.46 6.12 -10.51
C ILE A 73 -24.54 7.39 -9.68
N ASN A 74 -24.15 7.29 -8.41
CA ASN A 74 -24.05 8.44 -7.53
C ASN A 74 -22.79 9.25 -7.87
N ALA A 75 -22.94 10.35 -8.61
CA ALA A 75 -21.83 11.22 -9.00
C ALA A 75 -21.07 11.80 -7.80
N SER A 76 -21.76 12.18 -6.72
CA SER A 76 -21.12 12.70 -5.50
C SER A 76 -20.21 11.66 -4.84
N LEU A 77 -20.59 10.38 -4.87
CA LEU A 77 -19.73 9.30 -4.38
C LEU A 77 -18.50 9.12 -5.26
N VAL A 78 -18.63 9.29 -6.58
CA VAL A 78 -17.48 9.25 -7.50
C VAL A 78 -16.51 10.39 -7.18
N ASP A 79 -17.00 11.62 -7.05
CA ASP A 79 -16.16 12.77 -6.70
C ASP A 79 -15.48 12.60 -5.33
N GLU A 80 -16.20 12.07 -4.34
CA GLU A 80 -15.62 11.78 -3.02
C GLU A 80 -14.52 10.71 -3.10
N LEU A 81 -14.75 9.61 -3.83
CA LEU A 81 -13.74 8.57 -4.05
C LEU A 81 -12.50 9.12 -4.76
N LEU A 82 -12.67 9.96 -5.78
CA LEU A 82 -11.57 10.61 -6.49
C LEU A 82 -10.76 11.52 -5.55
N GLY A 83 -11.44 12.34 -4.75
CA GLY A 83 -10.78 13.21 -3.77
C GLY A 83 -10.02 12.42 -2.69
N CYS A 84 -10.55 11.29 -2.24
CA CYS A 84 -9.90 10.45 -1.23
C CYS A 84 -8.72 9.64 -1.79
N LEU A 85 -8.84 9.12 -3.02
CA LEU A 85 -7.89 8.14 -3.57
C LEU A 85 -6.84 8.75 -4.51
N LEU A 86 -7.04 9.96 -5.02
CA LEU A 86 -6.13 10.60 -6.00
C LEU A 86 -5.56 11.94 -5.53
N ASN A 87 -5.88 12.40 -4.33
CA ASN A 87 -5.36 13.65 -3.78
C ASN A 87 -4.77 13.42 -2.38
N CYS A 88 -3.85 14.30 -1.96
CA CYS A 88 -3.31 14.31 -0.61
C CYS A 88 -4.20 15.08 0.38
N GLU A 89 -4.98 16.05 -0.09
CA GLU A 89 -5.80 16.90 0.79
C GLU A 89 -7.28 16.82 0.38
N PRO A 90 -8.17 16.22 1.21
CA PRO A 90 -7.89 15.52 2.47
C PRO A 90 -7.31 14.11 2.29
N GLY A 91 -7.29 13.57 1.06
CA GLY A 91 -6.81 12.23 0.74
C GLY A 91 -7.47 11.14 1.58
N LEU A 92 -6.67 10.21 2.10
CA LEU A 92 -7.16 9.13 2.94
C LEU A 92 -7.74 9.60 4.28
N GLN A 93 -7.55 10.87 4.66
CA GLN A 93 -8.16 11.45 5.85
C GLN A 93 -9.60 11.93 5.64
N CYS A 94 -10.17 11.74 4.44
CA CYS A 94 -11.55 12.06 4.15
C CYS A 94 -12.54 11.23 4.99
N ASN A 95 -13.78 11.73 5.14
CA ASN A 95 -14.80 11.07 5.96
C ASN A 95 -15.14 9.66 5.46
N LEU A 96 -15.22 9.47 4.13
CA LEU A 96 -15.48 8.17 3.53
C LEU A 96 -14.45 7.12 3.96
N VAL A 97 -13.15 7.43 3.91
CA VAL A 97 -12.09 6.47 4.27
C VAL A 97 -12.07 6.24 5.78
N LYS A 98 -12.17 7.31 6.59
CA LYS A 98 -12.23 7.23 8.05
C LYS A 98 -13.43 6.44 8.59
N HIS A 99 -14.49 6.31 7.79
CA HIS A 99 -15.64 5.49 8.13
C HIS A 99 -15.34 3.98 8.06
N TYR A 100 -14.27 3.57 7.35
CA TYR A 100 -13.94 2.16 7.15
C TYR A 100 -12.63 1.73 7.79
N ILE A 101 -11.62 2.59 7.78
CA ILE A 101 -10.28 2.24 8.28
C ILE A 101 -9.70 3.37 9.12
N SER A 102 -8.63 3.06 9.87
CA SER A 102 -7.78 4.05 10.52
C SER A 102 -6.51 4.22 9.68
N PRO A 103 -6.49 5.16 8.72
CA PRO A 103 -5.38 5.31 7.79
C PRO A 103 -4.11 5.78 8.51
N SER A 104 -2.99 5.19 8.12
CA SER A 104 -1.65 5.52 8.61
C SER A 104 -1.03 6.71 7.86
N THR A 105 -1.42 6.92 6.60
CA THR A 105 -0.98 8.06 5.78
C THR A 105 -2.13 8.98 5.40
N THR A 106 -1.79 10.18 4.94
CA THR A 106 -2.78 11.13 4.41
C THR A 106 -2.84 11.06 2.89
N CYS A 107 -1.68 11.04 2.23
CA CYS A 107 -1.60 10.80 0.79
C CYS A 107 -1.84 9.32 0.47
N PRO A 108 -2.74 9.01 -0.48
CA PRO A 108 -2.92 7.66 -1.00
C PRO A 108 -1.69 7.22 -1.80
N SER A 109 -1.29 5.97 -1.64
CA SER A 109 -0.28 5.32 -2.47
C SER A 109 -0.90 4.11 -3.15
N HIS A 110 -0.79 4.07 -4.47
CA HIS A 110 -1.20 2.94 -5.31
C HIS A 110 -0.04 1.99 -5.63
N TYR A 111 1.11 2.20 -4.98
CA TYR A 111 2.19 1.23 -4.97
C TYR A 111 1.68 -0.08 -4.36
N ALA A 112 1.98 -1.22 -4.99
CA ALA A 112 1.47 -2.51 -4.55
C ALA A 112 2.02 -2.97 -3.19
N GLY A 113 3.12 -2.38 -2.73
CA GLY A 113 3.82 -2.79 -1.52
C GLY A 113 4.63 -4.07 -1.71
N VAL A 114 5.07 -4.64 -0.58
CA VAL A 114 5.88 -5.86 -0.52
C VAL A 114 5.16 -6.88 0.35
N ILE A 115 5.14 -8.14 -0.08
CA ILE A 115 4.64 -9.24 0.75
C ILE A 115 5.74 -9.67 1.72
N SER A 116 5.68 -9.12 2.93
CA SER A 116 6.61 -9.42 4.03
C SER A 116 6.12 -10.61 4.87
N GLY A 117 6.13 -11.81 4.29
CA GLY A 117 5.82 -13.06 5.02
C GLY A 117 5.07 -14.08 4.18
N GLU A 118 4.46 -15.06 4.86
CA GLU A 118 3.68 -16.12 4.21
C GLU A 118 2.44 -15.54 3.51
N PRO A 119 2.27 -15.77 2.20
CA PRO A 119 1.07 -15.37 1.48
C PRO A 119 -0.20 -16.00 2.05
N SER A 120 -1.17 -15.19 2.45
CA SER A 120 -2.42 -15.66 3.07
C SER A 120 -3.63 -14.88 2.56
N THR A 121 -4.79 -15.55 2.52
CA THR A 121 -6.10 -14.92 2.27
C THR A 121 -6.64 -14.16 3.49
N ASP A 122 -6.00 -14.35 4.65
CA ASP A 122 -6.17 -13.58 5.87
C ASP A 122 -4.81 -12.96 6.26
N PRO A 123 -4.40 -11.88 5.58
CA PRO A 123 -3.11 -11.27 5.82
C PRO A 123 -3.11 -10.49 7.14
N TYR A 124 -1.94 -10.39 7.76
CA TYR A 124 -1.73 -9.43 8.84
C TYR A 124 -1.94 -8.00 8.31
N LEU A 125 -2.96 -7.30 8.81
CA LEU A 125 -3.35 -5.98 8.29
C LEU A 125 -2.24 -4.92 8.38
N GLY A 126 -1.28 -5.08 9.31
CA GLY A 126 -0.12 -4.18 9.39
C GLY A 126 0.82 -4.27 8.18
N TYR A 127 0.71 -5.30 7.36
CA TYR A 127 1.44 -5.44 6.09
C TYR A 127 0.61 -5.04 4.86
N VAL A 128 -0.67 -4.71 5.06
CA VAL A 128 -1.56 -4.28 3.97
C VAL A 128 -1.63 -2.76 3.96
N LEU A 129 -1.29 -2.16 2.83
CA LEU A 129 -1.35 -0.70 2.67
C LEU A 129 -2.79 -0.17 2.82
N ASP A 130 -2.91 1.11 3.17
CA ASP A 130 -4.20 1.75 3.49
C ASP A 130 -5.22 1.66 2.35
N VAL A 131 -4.80 1.87 1.09
CA VAL A 131 -5.69 1.84 -0.08
C VAL A 131 -6.36 0.46 -0.25
N PRO A 132 -5.63 -0.67 -0.34
CA PRO A 132 -6.25 -1.99 -0.37
C PRO A 132 -7.15 -2.28 0.84
N ARG A 133 -6.75 -1.86 2.06
CA ARG A 133 -7.58 -2.04 3.27
C ARG A 133 -8.92 -1.30 3.17
N PHE A 134 -8.88 -0.06 2.68
CA PHE A 134 -10.08 0.73 2.42
C PHE A 134 -10.95 0.08 1.34
N VAL A 135 -10.37 -0.24 0.17
CA VAL A 135 -11.10 -0.82 -0.97
C VAL A 135 -11.77 -2.14 -0.57
N TRP A 136 -11.09 -2.98 0.20
CA TRP A 136 -11.65 -4.23 0.71
C TRP A 136 -12.88 -3.99 1.59
N ASN A 137 -12.79 -3.06 2.56
CA ASN A 137 -13.90 -2.73 3.46
C ASN A 137 -15.07 -2.09 2.70
N PHE A 138 -14.77 -1.13 1.83
CA PHE A 138 -15.75 -0.44 0.99
C PHE A 138 -16.49 -1.42 0.08
N LEU A 139 -15.76 -2.30 -0.61
CA LEU A 139 -16.37 -3.30 -1.49
C LEU A 139 -17.19 -4.31 -0.70
N ALA A 140 -16.70 -4.79 0.43
CA ALA A 140 -17.42 -5.72 1.29
C ALA A 140 -18.77 -5.14 1.75
N ASP A 141 -18.80 -3.87 2.15
CA ASP A 141 -20.02 -3.16 2.55
C ASP A 141 -20.98 -2.95 1.38
N LYS A 142 -20.50 -2.40 0.25
CA LYS A 142 -21.34 -2.09 -0.93
C LYS A 142 -21.90 -3.31 -1.64
N THR A 143 -21.23 -4.46 -1.56
CA THR A 143 -21.67 -5.72 -2.16
C THR A 143 -22.36 -6.65 -1.16
N SER A 144 -22.48 -6.23 0.10
CA SER A 144 -23.11 -7.04 1.12
C SER A 144 -24.59 -7.28 0.85
N ARG A 145 -25.08 -8.44 1.26
CA ARG A 145 -26.52 -8.69 1.31
C ARG A 145 -27.10 -8.08 2.59
N PRO A 146 -28.28 -7.44 2.54
CA PRO A 146 -28.94 -6.95 3.74
C PRO A 146 -29.20 -8.10 4.71
N THR A 147 -28.40 -8.20 5.76
CA THR A 147 -28.62 -9.14 6.87
C THR A 147 -29.43 -8.46 7.96
N LYS A 148 -30.48 -9.14 8.43
CA LYS A 148 -31.34 -8.65 9.52
C LYS A 148 -30.57 -8.42 10.84
N ASP A 149 -29.40 -9.05 10.97
CA ASP A 149 -28.57 -9.03 12.17
C ASP A 149 -27.33 -8.12 12.01
N MET A 150 -27.53 -6.84 11.67
CA MET A 150 -26.47 -5.81 11.71
C MET A 150 -25.96 -5.51 13.14
N SER A 151 -26.48 -6.19 14.17
CA SER A 151 -26.18 -5.93 15.57
C SER A 151 -24.98 -6.74 16.13
N LEU A 152 -24.38 -7.62 15.34
CA LEU A 152 -23.21 -8.40 15.79
C LEU A 152 -21.92 -7.61 15.54
N SER A 153 -21.41 -6.98 16.60
CA SER A 153 -20.09 -6.36 16.61
C SER A 153 -18.99 -7.41 16.59
N CYS A 154 -17.99 -7.27 15.72
CA CYS A 154 -16.96 -8.29 15.49
C CYS A 154 -15.54 -7.87 15.88
N PRO A 155 -15.18 -7.87 17.17
CA PRO A 155 -13.76 -7.83 17.54
C PRO A 155 -13.09 -9.23 17.57
N LYS A 156 -13.86 -10.34 17.58
CA LYS A 156 -13.30 -11.71 17.74
C LYS A 156 -13.47 -12.64 16.54
N ASN A 157 -14.59 -12.62 15.84
CA ASN A 157 -14.80 -13.12 14.47
C ASN A 157 -16.28 -12.97 14.09
N CYS A 158 -16.62 -13.11 12.82
CA CYS A 158 -18.01 -13.31 12.39
C CYS A 158 -18.35 -14.81 12.36
N ILE A 159 -19.58 -15.17 12.77
CA ILE A 159 -19.98 -16.58 12.98
C ILE A 159 -20.55 -17.19 11.70
N GLY A 160 -21.23 -16.40 10.87
CA GLY A 160 -21.95 -16.90 9.71
C GLY A 160 -21.05 -17.27 8.53
N PRO A 161 -21.51 -18.19 7.67
CA PRO A 161 -20.77 -18.56 6.45
C PRO A 161 -20.62 -17.33 5.55
N ASN A 162 -19.41 -17.11 5.04
CA ASN A 162 -19.05 -15.96 4.21
C ASN A 162 -19.35 -14.59 4.85
N GLN A 163 -19.43 -14.52 6.19
CA GLN A 163 -19.43 -13.24 6.87
C GLN A 163 -18.00 -12.74 7.03
N VAL A 164 -17.84 -11.43 6.85
CA VAL A 164 -16.58 -10.73 7.03
C VAL A 164 -16.80 -9.56 7.97
N CYS A 165 -15.77 -9.24 8.74
CA CYS A 165 -15.80 -8.10 9.65
C CYS A 165 -15.29 -6.85 8.94
N ILE A 166 -16.13 -5.82 8.84
CA ILE A 166 -15.76 -4.51 8.28
C ILE A 166 -15.67 -3.45 9.39
N ARG A 167 -14.95 -2.36 9.14
CA ARG A 167 -14.85 -1.17 10.02
C ARG A 167 -14.20 -1.38 11.39
N LEU A 168 -13.55 -2.53 11.61
CA LEU A 168 -12.94 -2.89 12.90
C LEU A 168 -11.93 -1.85 13.41
N GLU A 169 -11.17 -1.22 12.52
CA GLU A 169 -10.07 -0.32 12.88
C GLU A 169 -10.53 1.04 13.44
N THR A 170 -11.80 1.43 13.25
CA THR A 170 -12.26 2.80 13.51
C THR A 170 -12.57 3.02 14.99
N ASP A 171 -13.45 2.22 15.57
CA ASP A 171 -13.92 2.31 16.96
C ASP A 171 -13.73 1.01 17.76
N GLY A 172 -13.05 0.02 17.16
CA GLY A 172 -12.91 -1.33 17.72
C GLY A 172 -14.19 -2.15 17.69
N LYS A 173 -15.28 -1.63 17.10
CA LYS A 173 -16.60 -2.25 17.01
C LYS A 173 -16.96 -2.45 15.53
N GLY A 174 -16.21 -3.33 14.87
CA GLY A 174 -16.51 -3.73 13.49
C GLY A 174 -17.91 -4.32 13.35
N ALA A 175 -18.43 -4.36 12.12
CA ALA A 175 -19.74 -4.93 11.79
C ALA A 175 -19.59 -6.17 10.92
N CYS A 176 -20.34 -7.24 11.23
CA CYS A 176 -20.40 -8.42 10.38
C CYS A 176 -21.32 -8.20 9.18
N VAL A 177 -20.80 -8.41 7.98
CA VAL A 177 -21.56 -8.36 6.73
C VAL A 177 -21.36 -9.64 5.93
N SER A 178 -22.40 -10.12 5.25
CA SER A 178 -22.27 -11.26 4.33
C SER A 178 -21.75 -10.74 2.99
N SER A 179 -20.49 -11.05 2.67
CA SER A 179 -19.83 -10.60 1.44
C SER A 179 -18.85 -11.66 0.89
N SER A 180 -18.69 -11.68 -0.42
CA SER A 180 -17.71 -12.51 -1.13
C SER A 180 -16.33 -11.86 -1.25
N THR A 181 -16.14 -10.65 -0.72
CA THR A 181 -14.85 -9.95 -0.78
C THR A 181 -13.78 -10.69 0.04
N ARG A 182 -12.62 -10.95 -0.57
CA ARG A 182 -11.49 -11.67 0.04
C ARG A 182 -10.17 -11.01 -0.36
N TYR A 183 -9.16 -11.10 0.49
CA TYR A 183 -7.79 -10.82 0.08
C TYR A 183 -7.26 -11.99 -0.74
N ILE A 184 -6.57 -11.67 -1.82
CA ILE A 184 -5.89 -12.64 -2.66
C ILE A 184 -4.44 -12.17 -2.76
N PRO A 185 -3.46 -12.97 -2.28
CA PRO A 185 -2.06 -12.65 -2.47
C PRO A 185 -1.72 -12.56 -3.96
N ALA A 186 -1.15 -11.42 -4.36
CA ALA A 186 -0.74 -11.18 -5.73
C ALA A 186 0.79 -11.05 -5.78
N TYR A 187 1.45 -12.11 -6.20
CA TYR A 187 2.91 -12.17 -6.38
C TYR A 187 3.25 -13.11 -7.54
N SER A 188 4.48 -13.01 -8.03
CA SER A 188 5.00 -13.88 -9.10
C SER A 188 4.88 -15.35 -8.73
N THR A 189 4.38 -16.18 -9.64
CA THR A 189 4.29 -17.63 -9.44
C THR A 189 5.65 -18.30 -9.40
N ARG A 190 6.69 -17.59 -9.85
CA ARG A 190 8.10 -17.99 -9.72
C ARG A 190 8.69 -17.73 -8.35
N LEU A 191 7.95 -17.14 -7.42
CA LEU A 191 8.37 -16.99 -6.03
C LEU A 191 7.68 -18.03 -5.17
N LYS A 192 8.44 -18.70 -4.31
CA LYS A 192 7.92 -19.62 -3.29
C LYS A 192 8.39 -19.18 -1.92
N TYR A 193 7.45 -19.01 -1.00
CA TYR A 193 7.76 -18.80 0.40
C TYR A 193 8.10 -20.14 1.06
N GLU A 194 9.22 -20.20 1.78
CA GLU A 194 9.65 -21.35 2.57
C GLU A 194 9.43 -21.06 4.05
N SER A 195 8.30 -21.50 4.61
CA SER A 195 7.88 -21.15 5.97
C SER A 195 8.83 -21.63 7.07
N GLU A 196 9.64 -22.67 6.82
CA GLU A 196 10.65 -23.17 7.77
C GLU A 196 11.86 -22.23 7.92
N SER A 197 12.23 -21.55 6.82
CA SER A 197 13.40 -20.66 6.77
C SER A 197 13.01 -19.19 6.78
N GLU A 198 11.71 -18.88 6.70
CA GLU A 198 11.16 -17.53 6.52
C GLU A 198 11.77 -16.80 5.30
N THR A 199 12.12 -17.55 4.25
CA THR A 199 12.75 -16.99 3.05
C THR A 199 11.93 -17.16 1.79
N TRP A 200 12.20 -16.29 0.82
CA TRP A 200 11.66 -16.39 -0.52
C TRP A 200 12.67 -17.06 -1.44
N LYS A 201 12.21 -18.09 -2.16
CA LYS A 201 12.99 -18.80 -3.16
C LYS A 201 12.46 -18.51 -4.56
N VAL A 202 13.39 -18.20 -5.46
CA VAL A 202 13.09 -18.08 -6.89
C VAL A 202 13.07 -19.47 -7.51
N LEU A 203 11.94 -19.83 -8.10
CA LEU A 203 11.75 -21.04 -8.86
C LEU A 203 12.23 -20.83 -10.31
N PRO A 204 12.86 -21.87 -10.91
CA PRO A 204 13.15 -21.85 -12.33
C PRO A 204 11.84 -21.78 -13.12
N TYR A 205 11.85 -21.09 -14.26
CA TYR A 205 10.70 -21.10 -15.15
C TYR A 205 10.58 -22.48 -15.84
N ASN A 206 9.35 -22.92 -16.06
CA ASN A 206 9.08 -24.13 -16.83
C ASN A 206 9.02 -23.76 -18.32
N SER A 207 9.83 -24.39 -19.17
CA SER A 207 9.86 -24.13 -20.61
C SER A 207 8.54 -24.47 -21.33
N SER A 208 7.70 -25.31 -20.72
CA SER A 208 6.36 -25.65 -21.23
C SER A 208 5.30 -24.61 -20.85
N ASP A 209 5.60 -23.72 -19.90
CA ASP A 209 4.72 -22.65 -19.47
C ASP A 209 5.21 -21.31 -20.04
N SER A 210 4.62 -20.91 -21.15
CA SER A 210 4.94 -19.64 -21.82
C SER A 210 4.68 -18.43 -20.91
N MET A 211 3.73 -18.52 -19.98
CA MET A 211 3.45 -17.44 -19.03
C MET A 211 4.50 -17.40 -17.92
N GLY A 212 4.94 -18.56 -17.44
CA GLY A 212 6.05 -18.69 -16.50
C GLY A 212 7.37 -18.12 -17.03
N GLN A 213 7.59 -18.10 -18.35
CA GLN A 213 8.79 -17.47 -18.92
C GLN A 213 8.77 -15.93 -18.82
N VAL A 214 7.59 -15.31 -18.92
CA VAL A 214 7.41 -13.85 -18.90
C VAL A 214 6.95 -13.32 -17.54
N ASP A 215 6.72 -14.21 -16.57
CA ASP A 215 6.29 -13.84 -15.22
C ASP A 215 7.39 -13.00 -14.53
N PRO A 216 7.11 -11.73 -14.21
CA PRO A 216 8.12 -10.81 -13.73
C PRO A 216 8.48 -11.07 -12.27
N ILE A 217 9.77 -11.10 -11.97
CA ILE A 217 10.27 -11.18 -10.59
C ILE A 217 10.74 -9.81 -10.18
N TRP A 218 9.97 -9.16 -9.31
CA TRP A 218 10.33 -7.91 -8.66
C TRP A 218 10.51 -8.13 -7.17
N THR A 219 11.65 -7.68 -6.64
CA THR A 219 11.92 -7.66 -5.20
C THR A 219 12.36 -6.26 -4.82
N GLU A 220 11.92 -5.82 -3.65
CA GLU A 220 12.32 -4.53 -3.09
C GLU A 220 13.41 -4.76 -2.03
N SER A 221 14.39 -3.85 -1.99
CA SER A 221 15.49 -3.93 -1.02
C SER A 221 14.99 -3.53 0.37
N ASN A 222 15.44 -4.23 1.42
CA ASN A 222 15.13 -3.82 2.79
C ASN A 222 15.99 -2.60 3.18
N TRP A 223 15.36 -1.57 3.75
CA TRP A 223 16.04 -0.44 4.38
C TRP A 223 15.67 -0.34 5.86
N ASN A 224 16.55 0.23 6.67
CA ASN A 224 16.27 0.46 8.09
C ASN A 224 15.55 1.80 8.31
N THR A 225 16.20 2.91 7.95
CA THR A 225 15.58 4.23 8.04
C THR A 225 16.07 5.09 6.90
N ILE A 226 15.12 5.65 6.15
CA ILE A 226 15.40 6.67 5.14
C ILE A 226 15.19 8.02 5.81
N GLY A 227 16.20 8.87 5.80
CA GLY A 227 16.14 10.19 6.41
C GLY A 227 16.96 11.20 5.62
N LEU A 228 16.44 12.41 5.53
CA LEU A 228 17.14 13.55 4.94
C LEU A 228 17.56 14.49 6.08
N ARG A 229 18.84 14.86 6.11
CA ARG A 229 19.37 15.83 7.08
C ARG A 229 20.17 16.90 6.35
N VAL A 230 19.88 18.15 6.66
CA VAL A 230 20.61 19.31 6.14
C VAL A 230 21.39 19.93 7.30
N TYR A 231 22.68 20.13 7.12
CA TYR A 231 23.54 20.76 8.11
C TYR A 231 24.65 21.56 7.44
N THR A 232 25.12 22.60 8.12
CA THR A 232 26.28 23.38 7.69
C THR A 232 27.55 22.60 7.98
N ARG A 233 28.40 22.41 6.97
CA ARG A 233 29.69 21.73 7.12
C ARG A 233 30.78 22.74 7.45
N GLN A 234 31.49 22.51 8.56
CA GLN A 234 32.65 23.31 8.95
C GLN A 234 33.85 23.05 8.03
N SER A 235 34.79 23.99 7.94
CA SER A 235 35.97 23.82 7.08
C SER A 235 36.92 22.76 7.64
N THR A 236 37.44 21.90 6.77
CA THR A 236 38.36 20.83 7.18
C THR A 236 39.64 21.37 7.83
N THR A 237 40.07 22.58 7.45
CA THR A 237 41.22 23.25 8.08
C THR A 237 40.93 23.59 9.54
N TYR A 238 39.71 24.06 9.84
CA TYR A 238 39.30 24.34 11.21
C TYR A 238 39.26 23.06 12.05
N ASP A 239 38.66 21.99 11.53
CA ASP A 239 38.59 20.70 12.24
C ASP A 239 39.99 20.15 12.58
N ARG A 240 40.92 20.23 11.62
CA ARG A 240 42.32 19.82 11.83
C ARG A 240 43.02 20.69 12.87
N LEU A 241 42.80 21.99 12.84
CA LEU A 241 43.40 22.92 13.79
C LEU A 241 42.90 22.62 15.21
N ILE A 242 41.59 22.45 15.40
CA ILE A 242 41.01 22.09 16.70
C ILE A 242 41.54 20.74 17.19
N LEU A 243 41.67 19.74 16.32
CA LEU A 243 42.24 18.45 16.69
C LEU A 243 43.69 18.57 17.15
N VAL A 244 44.53 19.30 16.42
CA VAL A 244 45.94 19.52 16.78
C VAL A 244 46.06 20.28 18.10
N LEU A 245 45.27 21.34 18.29
CA LEU A 245 45.23 22.07 19.56
C LEU A 245 44.82 21.15 20.72
N GLY A 246 43.82 20.31 20.52
CA GLY A 246 43.38 19.34 21.53
C GLY A 246 44.48 18.35 21.92
N ILE A 247 45.25 17.84 20.94
CA ILE A 247 46.40 16.95 21.19
C ILE A 247 47.48 17.68 22.00
N VAL A 248 47.83 18.91 21.61
CA VAL A 248 48.86 19.70 22.29
C VAL A 248 48.48 19.93 23.76
N VAL A 249 47.26 20.40 24.02
CA VAL A 249 46.77 20.63 25.40
C VAL A 249 46.84 19.35 26.23
N THR A 250 46.46 18.22 25.65
CA THR A 250 46.48 16.92 26.34
C THR A 250 47.90 16.48 26.69
N LEU A 251 48.85 16.59 25.75
CA LEU A 251 50.25 16.25 25.99
C LEU A 251 50.91 17.19 27.01
N THR A 252 50.63 18.49 26.93
CA THR A 252 51.14 19.47 27.89
C THR A 252 50.58 19.20 29.29
N ALA A 253 49.28 18.91 29.43
CA ALA A 253 48.68 18.56 30.71
C ALA A 253 49.30 17.27 31.29
N TYR A 254 49.52 16.24 30.46
CA TYR A 254 50.20 15.02 30.89
C TYR A 254 51.62 15.29 31.38
N LEU A 255 52.41 16.06 30.63
CA LEU A 255 53.77 16.47 31.03
C LEU A 255 53.75 17.24 32.35
N VAL A 256 52.85 18.21 32.51
CA VAL A 256 52.70 18.98 33.76
C VAL A 256 52.34 18.06 34.92
N MET A 257 51.45 17.07 34.72
CA MET A 257 51.11 16.10 35.76
C MET A 257 52.30 15.23 36.16
N VAL A 258 53.10 14.74 35.20
CA VAL A 258 54.31 13.94 35.49
C VAL A 258 55.34 14.77 36.26
N ILE A 259 55.55 16.02 35.84
CA ILE A 259 56.44 16.95 36.53
C ILE A 259 55.93 17.25 37.95
N ALA A 260 54.66 17.60 38.11
CA ALA A 260 54.07 17.85 39.42
C ALA A 260 54.17 16.63 40.34
N ARG A 261 53.89 15.42 39.83
CA ARG A 261 54.05 14.18 40.61
C ARG A 261 55.49 13.97 41.07
N THR A 262 56.47 14.17 40.20
CA THR A 262 57.89 14.02 40.58
C THR A 262 58.34 15.08 41.58
N PHE A 263 57.89 16.33 41.46
CA PHE A 263 58.14 17.37 42.45
C PHE A 263 57.48 17.07 43.80
N ILE A 264 56.22 16.62 43.81
CA ILE A 264 55.50 16.26 45.04
C ILE A 264 56.15 15.05 45.72
N ALA A 265 56.51 14.01 44.96
CA ALA A 265 57.20 12.83 45.51
C ALA A 265 58.56 13.19 46.14
N LYS A 266 59.34 14.05 45.48
CA LYS A 266 60.58 14.60 46.06
C LYS A 266 60.34 15.43 47.31
N ALA A 267 59.32 16.29 47.32
CA ALA A 267 58.99 17.14 48.46
C ALA A 267 58.46 16.36 49.67
N LEU A 268 57.72 15.27 49.43
CA LEU A 268 57.20 14.36 50.46
C LEU A 268 58.24 13.34 50.96
N LYS A 269 59.48 13.36 50.43
CA LYS A 269 60.55 12.39 50.75
C LYS A 269 60.06 10.94 50.69
N GLN A 270 59.36 10.59 49.61
CA GLN A 270 58.93 9.22 49.34
C GLN A 270 60.00 8.36 48.64
N ASP A 271 61.25 8.83 48.59
CA ASP A 271 62.45 8.00 48.38
C ASP A 271 63.31 8.01 49.65
#